data_AF-A0A1U8L3C9-F1
#
_entry.id   AF-A0A1U8L3C9-F1
#
_cell.length_a   1.000
_cell.length_b   1.000
_cell.length_c   1.000
_cell.angle_alpha   90.00
_cell.angle_beta   90.00
_cell.angle_gamma   90.00
#
_symmetry.space_group_name_H-M   'P 1'
#
loop_
_entity.id
_entity.type
_entity.pdbx_description
1 polymer ?
#
loop_
_entity_poly.entity_id
_entity_poly.type
_entity_poly.pdbx_seq_one_letter_code
_entity_poly.pdbx_strand_id
1 'polypeptide(L)'
;MTLFFSDKLGKGRHCFEYAALEIKNYLERLIFSDIVSTVLITYSPQKSTENCFNPWVCHFHVCKDTMKRRRLSVHSIIGSLQMHCANAKKLWKINLPDIQVTSESCSQFGMPNKDDRFCITVTIVEPSKKSHIELDVIQAIVIPSLLEAVVKGFPEIKKVQILWNDRFKVSKYHKTSPGELYLRVAVTGGFSKTNLWGMLMNDCLPIMDLIDWTRSHPDDINQFCLACGIDSGSKFFLNNLKSAISDTGKTILNVHLHLVADCLSVTGEFVGLNSKGLRLRQEHAFVTSPFMQACFSNPSASFVKAAKKGVSDDLQGTIDALSWGRVPRIGTGAQFDILYSMKDERITEPVDVYKLLGNIDGSQKQDVEFEVPKACNFKSEKYVSELMDALGDSAFERSPIGHRLSGADWNSAMMALYFHPRRDEKVGSGAQEIKVGYHPEHKNSRCFLLARTDGTIVDFSYHKCIIGALEVIAPDKVQSYKSKWSQSGDLLINFRFLLERSNPDLSLTALAMLFKDHIVCILLLLK
;
A
#
# COMPACT_ATOMS: atom_id res chain seq x y z
N MET A 1 14.31 2.92 -3.34
CA MET A 1 13.31 3.72 -4.07
C MET A 1 13.22 3.17 -5.48
N THR A 2 12.05 3.28 -6.10
CA THR A 2 11.80 2.76 -7.45
C THR A 2 11.44 3.92 -8.37
N LEU A 3 12.21 4.11 -9.44
CA LEU A 3 11.99 5.15 -10.45
C LEU A 3 11.61 4.50 -11.78
N PHE A 4 10.54 5.02 -12.39
CA PHE A 4 10.06 4.63 -13.70
C PHE A 4 10.40 5.71 -14.73
N PHE A 5 10.55 5.30 -15.99
CA PHE A 5 10.85 6.23 -17.07
C PHE A 5 9.59 6.89 -17.60
N SER A 6 9.72 8.16 -17.98
CA SER A 6 8.67 8.96 -18.59
C SER A 6 8.25 8.38 -19.95
N ASP A 7 6.95 8.26 -20.19
CA ASP A 7 6.41 7.88 -21.50
C ASP A 7 6.71 8.94 -22.58
N LYS A 8 7.17 10.15 -22.19
CA LYS A 8 7.60 11.22 -23.11
C LYS A 8 8.93 10.91 -23.83
N LEU A 9 9.69 9.92 -23.37
CA LEU A 9 11.03 9.60 -23.90
C LEU A 9 11.05 9.13 -25.37
N GLY A 10 9.89 9.00 -26.01
CA GLY A 10 9.77 8.83 -27.46
C GLY A 10 10.12 7.42 -27.95
N LYS A 11 9.54 7.04 -29.09
CA LYS A 11 9.66 5.70 -29.72
C LYS A 11 10.97 5.50 -30.50
N GLY A 12 12.07 6.14 -30.10
CA GLY A 12 13.37 5.92 -30.73
C GLY A 12 13.98 4.58 -30.29
N ARG A 13 14.91 4.03 -31.09
CA ARG A 13 15.64 2.81 -30.69
C ARG A 13 16.51 3.13 -29.48
N HIS A 14 16.40 2.32 -28.44
CA HIS A 14 17.19 2.38 -27.20
C HIS A 14 17.04 3.63 -26.31
N CYS A 15 15.97 4.43 -26.50
CA CYS A 15 15.76 5.65 -25.71
C CYS A 15 15.70 5.40 -24.20
N PHE A 16 15.07 4.30 -23.77
CA PHE A 16 14.96 3.94 -22.36
C PHE A 16 16.30 3.51 -21.76
N GLU A 17 17.13 2.80 -22.52
CA GLU A 17 18.46 2.35 -22.11
C GLU A 17 19.43 3.53 -21.93
N TYR A 18 19.40 4.49 -22.86
CA TYR A 18 20.18 5.71 -22.73
C TYR A 18 19.71 6.55 -21.54
N ALA A 19 18.40 6.72 -21.37
CA ALA A 19 17.84 7.42 -20.22
C ALA A 19 18.21 6.73 -18.90
N ALA A 20 18.17 5.39 -18.85
CA ALA A 20 18.58 4.61 -17.69
C ALA A 20 20.04 4.85 -17.31
N LEU A 21 20.95 4.86 -18.29
CA LEU A 21 22.36 5.15 -18.07
C LEU A 21 22.60 6.61 -17.66
N GLU A 22 21.85 7.55 -18.23
CA GLU A 22 21.94 8.96 -17.90
C GLU A 22 21.49 9.23 -16.46
N ILE A 23 20.30 8.76 -16.08
CA ILE A 23 19.77 8.90 -14.73
C ILE A 23 20.67 8.17 -13.73
N LYS A 24 21.15 6.96 -14.06
CA LYS A 24 22.11 6.24 -13.22
C LYS A 24 23.39 7.04 -12.99
N ASN A 25 24.00 7.58 -14.05
CA ASN A 25 25.22 8.37 -13.94
C ASN A 25 25.01 9.71 -13.22
N TYR A 26 23.79 10.25 -13.24
CA TYR A 26 23.44 11.47 -12.53
C TYR A 26 23.23 11.21 -11.03
N LEU A 27 22.54 10.13 -10.67
CA LEU A 27 22.14 9.84 -9.29
C LEU A 27 23.21 9.10 -8.47
N GLU A 28 23.86 8.09 -9.06
CA GLU A 28 24.74 7.16 -8.35
C GLU A 28 25.96 7.89 -7.78
N ARG A 29 26.15 7.78 -6.46
CA ARG A 29 27.33 8.33 -5.78
C ARG A 29 28.60 7.72 -6.36
N LEU A 30 29.53 8.59 -6.72
CA LEU A 30 30.86 8.22 -7.15
C LEU A 30 31.88 8.86 -6.22
N ILE A 31 32.58 8.01 -5.49
CA ILE A 31 33.61 8.44 -4.52
C ILE A 31 34.94 8.58 -5.26
N PHE A 32 35.83 9.47 -4.79
CA PHE A 32 37.12 9.69 -5.44
C PHE A 32 37.98 8.42 -5.47
N SER A 33 37.95 7.61 -4.42
CA SER A 33 38.60 6.29 -4.38
C SER A 33 38.14 5.34 -5.49
N ASP A 34 36.89 5.45 -5.98
CA ASP A 34 36.37 4.58 -7.05
C ASP A 34 36.99 4.89 -8.43
N ILE A 35 37.59 6.09 -8.59
CA ILE A 35 38.18 6.53 -9.86
C ILE A 35 39.71 6.60 -9.82
N VAL A 36 40.30 6.71 -8.63
CA VAL A 36 41.75 6.78 -8.44
C VAL A 36 42.36 5.39 -8.55
N SER A 37 43.34 5.25 -9.43
CA SER A 37 44.11 4.02 -9.65
C SER A 37 45.36 3.93 -8.79
N THR A 38 46.02 5.07 -8.53
CA THR A 38 47.27 5.12 -7.77
C THR A 38 47.37 6.47 -7.07
N VAL A 39 47.85 6.45 -5.82
CA VAL A 39 48.19 7.64 -5.04
C VAL A 39 49.69 7.63 -4.81
N LEU A 40 50.37 8.72 -5.13
CA LEU A 40 51.80 8.91 -4.84
C LEU A 40 51.99 10.18 -4.01
N ILE A 41 52.98 10.15 -3.12
CA ILE A 41 53.47 11.35 -2.45
C ILE A 41 54.89 11.59 -2.98
N THR A 42 55.13 12.76 -3.53
CA THR A 42 56.44 13.17 -4.03
C THR A 42 56.95 14.35 -3.22
N TYR A 43 58.27 14.42 -3.05
CA TYR A 43 58.91 15.57 -2.45
C TYR A 43 59.30 16.54 -3.57
N SER A 44 58.66 17.71 -3.60
CA SER A 44 58.94 18.80 -4.54
C SER A 44 59.31 20.06 -3.76
N PRO A 45 60.60 20.42 -3.67
CA PRO A 45 61.03 21.62 -2.99
C PRO A 45 60.77 22.87 -3.85
N GLN A 46 59.51 23.27 -4.00
CA GLN A 46 59.14 24.45 -4.77
C GLN A 46 59.08 25.69 -3.87
N LYS A 47 60.00 26.64 -4.08
CA LYS A 47 60.02 27.96 -3.41
C LYS A 47 59.35 29.01 -4.31
N SER A 48 58.03 29.10 -4.31
CA SER A 48 57.34 30.28 -4.87
C SER A 48 57.41 31.44 -3.88
N THR A 49 57.73 32.64 -4.36
CA THR A 49 57.88 33.86 -3.54
C THR A 49 56.56 34.38 -2.95
N GLU A 50 55.41 33.93 -3.46
CA GLU A 50 54.09 34.47 -3.08
C GLU A 50 53.26 33.57 -2.15
N ASN A 51 53.45 32.24 -2.17
CA ASN A 51 52.74 31.28 -1.31
C ASN A 51 53.71 30.24 -0.72
N CYS A 52 53.62 29.98 0.58
CA CYS A 52 54.38 28.91 1.26
C CYS A 52 53.62 27.59 1.11
N PHE A 53 54.03 26.75 0.17
CA PHE A 53 53.51 25.40 0.01
C PHE A 53 54.35 24.39 0.79
N ASN A 54 53.69 23.35 1.30
CA ASN A 54 54.36 22.21 1.88
C ASN A 54 55.15 21.48 0.76
N PRO A 55 56.38 21.02 1.04
CA PRO A 55 57.21 20.35 0.05
C PRO A 55 56.69 18.96 -0.36
N TRP A 56 55.76 18.37 0.38
CA TRP A 56 55.12 17.11 0.01
C TRP A 56 53.90 17.37 -0.89
N VAL A 57 53.93 16.77 -2.07
CA VAL A 57 52.87 16.90 -3.09
C VAL A 57 52.19 15.54 -3.28
N CYS A 58 50.86 15.52 -3.20
CA CYS A 58 50.08 14.31 -3.43
C CYS A 58 49.62 14.25 -4.88
N HIS A 59 49.90 13.14 -5.55
CA HIS A 59 49.50 12.85 -6.91
C HIS A 59 48.46 11.74 -6.93
N PHE A 60 47.30 12.01 -7.52
CA PHE A 60 46.22 11.06 -7.71
C PHE A 60 46.07 10.75 -9.19
N HIS A 61 46.38 9.51 -9.58
CA HIS A 61 46.30 9.07 -10.97
C HIS A 61 44.94 8.45 -11.26
N VAL A 62 44.20 9.04 -12.18
CA VAL A 62 42.86 8.62 -12.60
C VAL A 62 42.92 8.08 -14.03
N CYS A 63 42.24 6.96 -14.29
CA CYS A 63 42.19 6.35 -15.62
C CYS A 63 41.29 7.17 -16.59
N LYS A 64 41.80 7.45 -17.80
CA LYS A 64 41.05 8.19 -18.84
C LYS A 64 39.78 7.48 -19.27
N ASP A 65 39.78 6.15 -19.31
CA ASP A 65 38.58 5.39 -19.66
C ASP A 65 37.48 5.53 -18.60
N THR A 66 37.84 5.53 -17.32
CA THR A 66 36.88 5.75 -16.22
C THR A 66 36.26 7.15 -16.33
N MET A 67 37.06 8.17 -16.67
CA MET A 67 36.57 9.54 -16.90
C MET A 67 35.57 9.62 -18.05
N LYS A 68 35.87 8.98 -19.19
CA LYS A 68 34.99 8.95 -20.37
C LYS A 68 33.69 8.20 -20.07
N ARG A 69 33.78 6.99 -19.51
CA ARG A 69 32.60 6.15 -19.18
C ARG A 69 31.66 6.83 -18.19
N ARG A 70 32.19 7.58 -17.23
CA ARG A 70 31.40 8.27 -16.20
C ARG A 70 31.06 9.72 -16.55
N ARG A 71 31.46 10.22 -17.74
CA ARG A 71 31.28 11.61 -18.19
C ARG A 71 31.73 12.61 -17.11
N LEU A 72 32.99 12.47 -16.69
CA LEU A 72 33.62 13.36 -15.71
C LEU A 72 34.54 14.34 -16.43
N SER A 73 34.48 15.62 -16.04
CA SER A 73 35.46 16.63 -16.42
C SER A 73 36.46 16.83 -15.29
N VAL A 74 37.71 17.12 -15.62
CA VAL A 74 38.76 17.37 -14.62
C VAL A 74 38.36 18.54 -13.71
N HIS A 75 37.79 19.60 -14.28
CA HIS A 75 37.32 20.76 -13.54
C HIS A 75 36.23 20.40 -12.52
N SER A 76 35.31 19.49 -12.86
CA SER A 76 34.30 19.00 -11.93
C SER A 76 34.93 18.29 -10.73
N ILE A 77 35.99 17.49 -10.94
CA ILE A 77 36.66 16.78 -9.83
C ILE A 77 37.37 17.76 -8.91
N ILE A 78 38.11 18.71 -9.49
CA ILE A 78 38.82 19.76 -8.75
C ILE A 78 37.83 20.54 -7.89
N GLY A 79 36.71 20.99 -8.48
CA GLY A 79 35.66 21.70 -7.76
C GLY A 79 35.06 20.88 -6.63
N SER A 80 34.74 19.60 -6.87
CA SER A 80 34.20 18.69 -5.84
C SER A 80 35.18 18.47 -4.68
N LEU A 81 36.48 18.30 -4.96
CA LEU A 81 37.52 18.13 -3.92
C LEU A 81 37.70 19.40 -3.09
N GLN A 82 37.76 20.58 -3.74
CA GLN A 82 37.86 21.86 -3.04
C GLN A 82 36.64 22.11 -2.14
N MET A 83 35.44 21.84 -2.65
CA MET A 83 34.20 21.94 -1.87
C MET A 83 34.18 20.96 -0.69
N HIS A 84 34.64 19.73 -0.90
CA HIS A 84 34.76 18.74 0.18
C HIS A 84 35.70 19.24 1.29
N CYS A 85 36.88 19.74 0.94
CA CYS A 85 37.83 20.29 1.90
C CYS A 85 37.25 21.51 2.65
N ALA A 86 36.57 22.43 1.96
CA ALA A 86 35.93 23.58 2.58
C ALA A 86 34.81 23.18 3.56
N ASN A 87 34.02 22.16 3.22
CA ASN A 87 32.94 21.64 4.05
C ASN A 87 33.46 20.85 5.25
N ALA A 88 34.50 20.02 5.07
CA ALA A 88 35.10 19.24 6.14
C ALA A 88 35.64 20.12 7.27
N LYS A 89 36.23 21.29 6.93
CA LYS A 89 36.64 22.31 7.92
C LYS A 89 35.47 22.83 8.75
N LYS A 90 34.30 23.06 8.13
CA LYS A 90 33.11 23.61 8.81
C LYS A 90 32.37 22.57 9.65
N LEU A 91 32.15 21.38 9.10
CA LEU A 91 31.27 20.36 9.68
C LEU A 91 31.96 19.52 10.76
N TRP A 92 33.24 19.21 10.59
CA TRP A 92 33.90 18.20 11.43
C TRP A 92 34.89 18.80 12.44
N LYS A 93 35.09 20.13 12.43
CA LYS A 93 36.17 20.80 13.19
C LYS A 93 37.54 20.10 13.03
N ILE A 94 37.73 19.36 11.93
CA ILE A 94 39.00 18.75 11.59
C ILE A 94 39.84 19.88 11.01
N ASN A 95 41.04 20.08 11.57
CA ASN A 95 42.03 21.03 11.08
C ASN A 95 42.63 20.51 9.76
N LEU A 96 41.81 20.40 8.71
CA LEU A 96 42.31 20.16 7.36
C LEU A 96 43.04 21.43 6.91
N PRO A 97 44.29 21.31 6.43
CA PRO A 97 45.02 22.45 5.94
C PRO A 97 44.35 23.04 4.70
N ASP A 98 44.72 24.27 4.33
CA ASP A 98 44.32 24.80 3.03
C ASP A 98 45.00 23.97 1.94
N ILE A 99 44.22 23.55 0.95
CA ILE A 99 44.66 22.62 -0.08
C ILE A 99 44.37 23.27 -1.42
N GLN A 100 45.39 23.32 -2.28
CA GLN A 100 45.23 23.71 -3.67
C GLN A 100 45.24 22.44 -4.53
N VAL A 101 44.19 22.28 -5.32
CA VAL A 101 44.02 21.15 -6.24
C VAL A 101 44.23 21.66 -7.65
N THR A 102 45.22 21.11 -8.35
CA THR A 102 45.53 21.43 -9.75
C THR A 102 45.56 20.16 -10.59
N SER A 103 45.56 20.33 -11.90
CA SER A 103 45.74 19.25 -12.86
C SER A 103 46.95 19.60 -13.71
N GLU A 104 48.10 19.01 -13.38
CA GLU A 104 49.32 19.12 -14.16
C GLU A 104 49.69 17.76 -14.75
N SER A 105 50.31 17.76 -15.93
CA SER A 105 50.85 16.54 -16.53
C SER A 105 52.02 16.04 -15.70
N CYS A 106 51.81 14.99 -14.91
CA CYS A 106 52.87 14.35 -14.14
C CYS A 106 53.80 13.59 -15.09
N SER A 107 55.04 14.06 -15.22
CA SER A 107 56.09 13.40 -16.00
C SER A 107 57.15 12.82 -15.06
N GLN A 108 57.11 11.49 -14.82
CA GLN A 108 58.15 10.55 -14.29
C GLN A 108 57.62 9.69 -13.12
N PHE A 109 57.92 8.39 -12.93
CA PHE A 109 59.02 7.50 -13.33
C PHE A 109 58.50 6.11 -13.81
N GLY A 110 59.17 5.49 -14.80
CA GLY A 110 59.40 4.03 -14.84
C GLY A 110 58.26 3.05 -15.13
N MET A 111 57.10 3.46 -15.68
CA MET A 111 56.07 2.50 -16.11
C MET A 111 55.91 2.52 -17.64
N PRO A 112 56.01 1.37 -18.33
CA PRO A 112 56.00 1.34 -19.78
C PRO A 112 54.60 1.68 -20.30
N ASN A 113 54.54 2.65 -21.21
CA ASN A 113 53.45 2.93 -22.14
C ASN A 113 52.07 3.36 -21.57
N LYS A 114 51.75 4.65 -21.78
CA LYS A 114 50.62 5.19 -22.58
C LYS A 114 49.87 6.33 -21.90
N ASP A 115 49.54 7.31 -22.72
CA ASP A 115 48.76 8.54 -22.51
C ASP A 115 47.35 8.36 -21.89
N ASP A 116 47.06 7.30 -21.14
CA ASP A 116 45.72 6.94 -20.66
C ASP A 116 45.45 7.26 -19.18
N ARG A 117 46.30 8.07 -18.55
CA ARG A 117 46.10 8.51 -17.15
C ARG A 117 46.13 10.04 -17.03
N PHE A 118 45.24 10.58 -16.20
CA PHE A 118 45.25 11.97 -15.75
C PHE A 118 45.81 12.05 -14.34
N CYS A 119 46.60 13.07 -14.04
CA CYS A 119 47.11 13.33 -12.70
C CYS A 119 46.38 14.53 -12.10
N ILE A 120 45.81 14.34 -10.92
CA ILE A 120 45.33 15.41 -10.06
C ILE A 120 46.38 15.62 -8.99
N THR A 121 46.91 16.83 -8.94
CA THR A 121 47.97 17.23 -8.02
C THR A 121 47.33 18.03 -6.89
N VAL A 122 47.67 17.65 -5.66
CA VAL A 122 47.14 18.26 -4.43
C VAL A 122 48.33 18.78 -3.65
N THR A 123 48.44 20.10 -3.57
CA THR A 123 49.46 20.80 -2.79
C THR A 123 48.82 21.38 -1.53
N ILE A 124 49.53 21.27 -0.42
CA ILE A 124 49.06 21.77 0.88
C ILE A 124 49.66 23.15 1.10
N VAL A 125 48.81 24.13 1.39
CA VAL A 125 49.18 25.50 1.72
C VAL A 125 49.52 25.56 3.21
N GLU A 126 50.72 26.02 3.56
CA GLU A 126 51.13 26.18 4.94
C GLU A 126 50.70 27.55 5.49
N PRO A 127 50.02 27.60 6.64
CA PRO A 127 49.54 28.86 7.23
C PRO A 127 50.67 29.72 7.82
N SER A 128 51.85 29.13 8.11
CA SER A 128 53.03 29.86 8.58
C SER A 128 54.32 29.09 8.29
N LYS A 129 55.45 29.80 8.16
CA LYS A 129 56.80 29.21 8.03
C LYS A 129 57.29 28.42 9.26
N LYS A 130 56.51 28.37 10.35
CA LYS A 130 56.89 27.74 11.64
C LYS A 130 56.11 26.47 11.95
N SER A 131 55.07 26.16 11.18
CA SER A 131 54.23 24.98 11.36
C SER A 131 54.33 24.10 10.13
N HIS A 132 55.16 23.07 10.19
CA HIS A 132 55.22 22.06 9.13
C HIS A 132 54.22 20.96 9.41
N ILE A 133 53.42 20.64 8.40
CA ILE A 133 52.55 19.47 8.44
C ILE A 133 53.41 18.26 8.12
N GLU A 134 53.51 17.34 9.07
CA GLU A 134 54.29 16.11 8.94
C GLU A 134 53.67 15.18 7.89
N LEU A 135 54.53 14.38 7.24
CA LEU A 135 54.12 13.40 6.23
C LEU A 135 53.07 12.42 6.78
N ASP A 136 53.17 12.05 8.05
CA ASP A 136 52.24 11.14 8.73
C ASP A 136 50.81 11.70 8.76
N VAL A 137 50.65 13.01 8.93
CA VAL A 137 49.34 13.68 8.89
C VAL A 137 48.75 13.62 7.47
N ILE A 138 49.59 13.80 6.45
CA ILE A 138 49.17 13.72 5.05
C ILE A 138 48.69 12.30 4.73
N GLN A 139 49.43 11.29 5.16
CA GLN A 139 49.13 9.89 4.91
C GLN A 139 47.92 9.39 5.70
N ALA A 140 47.79 9.77 6.98
CA ALA A 140 46.77 9.24 7.87
C ALA A 140 45.44 10.03 7.83
N ILE A 141 45.46 11.31 7.43
CA ILE A 141 44.28 12.18 7.51
C ILE A 141 43.92 12.77 6.14
N VAL A 142 44.86 13.42 5.45
CA VAL A 142 44.55 14.17 4.22
C VAL A 142 44.16 13.22 3.07
N ILE A 143 44.97 12.18 2.81
CA ILE A 143 44.71 11.24 1.72
C ILE A 143 43.39 10.48 1.95
N PRO A 144 43.13 9.84 3.11
CA PRO A 144 41.86 9.17 3.35
C PRO A 144 40.66 10.10 3.19
N SER A 145 40.75 11.33 3.73
CA SER A 145 39.68 12.32 3.59
C SER A 145 39.39 12.70 2.15
N LEU A 146 40.42 12.93 1.33
CA LEU A 146 40.25 13.22 -0.09
C LEU A 146 39.69 12.03 -0.86
N LEU A 147 40.13 10.82 -0.53
CA LEU A 147 39.63 9.59 -1.15
C LEU A 147 38.16 9.32 -0.82
N GLU A 148 37.64 9.81 0.30
CA GLU A 148 36.22 9.72 0.68
C GLU A 148 35.33 10.80 0.02
N ALA A 149 35.92 11.78 -0.67
CA ALA A 149 35.17 12.85 -1.29
C ALA A 149 34.20 12.33 -2.38
N VAL A 150 32.97 12.84 -2.35
CA VAL A 150 31.97 12.58 -3.41
C VAL A 150 32.27 13.49 -4.60
N VAL A 151 32.64 12.88 -5.72
CA VAL A 151 33.04 13.61 -6.93
C VAL A 151 31.86 13.89 -7.85
N LYS A 152 30.90 12.96 -7.88
CA LYS A 152 29.68 13.05 -8.70
C LYS A 152 28.54 12.26 -8.02
N GLY A 153 27.31 12.66 -8.30
CA GLY A 153 26.11 12.03 -7.75
C GLY A 153 25.80 12.46 -6.32
N PHE A 154 24.78 11.83 -5.73
CA PHE A 154 24.27 12.22 -4.42
C PHE A 154 24.94 11.42 -3.30
N PRO A 155 25.48 12.07 -2.26
CA PRO A 155 26.09 11.38 -1.11
C PRO A 155 25.22 10.28 -0.48
N GLU A 156 23.91 10.42 -0.56
CA GLU A 156 22.90 9.53 0.00
C GLU A 156 22.65 8.29 -0.85
N ILE A 157 22.93 8.34 -2.16
CA ILE A 157 22.57 7.29 -3.12
C ILE A 157 23.78 6.39 -3.37
N LYS A 158 23.86 5.28 -2.63
CA LYS A 158 24.98 4.35 -2.75
C LYS A 158 25.06 3.66 -4.11
N LYS A 159 23.91 3.29 -4.68
CA LYS A 159 23.87 2.46 -5.90
C LYS A 159 22.56 2.64 -6.65
N VAL A 160 22.63 2.62 -7.98
CA VAL A 160 21.45 2.60 -8.85
C VAL A 160 21.51 1.37 -9.75
N GLN A 161 20.50 0.52 -9.63
CA GLN A 161 20.36 -0.71 -10.41
C GLN A 161 19.34 -0.51 -11.52
N ILE A 162 19.71 -0.93 -12.73
CA ILE A 162 18.80 -0.97 -13.88
C ILE A 162 18.20 -2.37 -13.91
N LEU A 163 16.88 -2.46 -13.81
CA LEU A 163 16.14 -3.70 -13.73
C LEU A 163 15.05 -3.75 -14.79
N TRP A 164 14.62 -4.95 -15.13
CA TRP A 164 13.53 -5.20 -16.04
C TRP A 164 12.32 -5.74 -15.25
N ASN A 165 11.15 -5.18 -15.52
CA ASN A 165 9.89 -5.59 -14.91
C ASN A 165 9.03 -6.29 -15.96
N ASP A 166 8.84 -7.60 -15.80
CA ASP A 166 7.98 -8.40 -16.69
C ASP A 166 6.48 -8.19 -16.44
N ARG A 167 6.10 -7.44 -15.39
CA ARG A 167 4.68 -7.20 -15.10
C ARG A 167 4.07 -6.31 -16.18
N PHE A 168 2.95 -6.79 -16.73
CA PHE A 168 2.16 -6.07 -17.72
C PHE A 168 1.79 -4.68 -17.20
N LYS A 169 2.07 -3.63 -17.99
CA LYS A 169 1.35 -2.36 -17.83
C LYS A 169 -0.13 -2.69 -18.04
N VAL A 170 -0.99 -2.39 -17.06
CA VAL A 170 -2.45 -2.39 -17.29
C VAL A 170 -2.74 -1.21 -18.24
N SER A 171 -2.47 -1.40 -19.54
CA SER A 171 -2.76 -0.39 -20.54
C SER A 171 -4.24 -0.44 -20.87
N LYS A 172 -4.89 0.73 -20.84
CA LYS A 172 -6.15 0.94 -21.56
C LYS A 172 -5.90 0.62 -23.03
N TYR A 173 -6.68 -0.31 -23.57
CA TYR A 173 -6.68 -0.79 -24.97
C TYR A 173 -5.59 -1.79 -25.37
N HIS A 174 -6.05 -2.99 -25.71
CA HIS A 174 -5.44 -4.01 -26.58
C HIS A 174 -4.03 -3.72 -27.10
N LYS A 175 -3.02 -4.00 -26.27
CA LYS A 175 -1.69 -4.44 -26.72
C LYS A 175 -0.96 -5.08 -25.55
N THR A 176 -0.57 -6.33 -25.73
CA THR A 176 0.40 -7.02 -24.89
C THR A 176 1.68 -6.18 -24.88
N SER A 177 1.87 -5.37 -23.84
CA SER A 177 3.11 -4.63 -23.69
C SER A 177 4.16 -5.63 -23.21
N PRO A 178 5.35 -5.69 -23.85
CA PRO A 178 6.50 -6.34 -23.23
C PRO A 178 6.81 -5.58 -21.93
N GLY A 179 7.55 -6.24 -21.03
CA GLY A 179 8.00 -5.63 -19.77
C GLY A 179 8.66 -4.25 -19.96
N GLU A 180 8.88 -3.54 -18.85
CA GLU A 180 9.48 -2.21 -18.86
C GLU A 180 10.77 -2.15 -18.05
N LEU A 181 11.70 -1.30 -18.47
CA LEU A 181 12.87 -0.96 -17.65
C LEU A 181 12.44 -0.06 -16.50
N TYR A 182 13.08 -0.24 -15.35
CA TYR A 182 12.95 0.66 -14.20
C TYR A 182 14.26 0.71 -13.42
N LEU A 183 14.40 1.73 -12.57
CA LEU A 183 15.58 1.91 -11.72
C LEU A 183 15.26 1.63 -10.27
N ARG A 184 16.10 0.83 -9.61
CA ARG A 184 16.07 0.66 -8.16
C ARG A 184 17.25 1.39 -7.53
N VAL A 185 16.92 2.40 -6.73
CA VAL A 185 17.88 3.30 -6.06
C VAL A 185 18.05 2.86 -4.61
N ALA A 186 19.29 2.52 -4.24
CA ALA A 186 19.66 2.15 -2.87
C ALA A 186 20.22 3.37 -2.12
N VAL A 187 19.56 3.73 -1.02
CA VAL A 187 19.89 4.92 -0.21
C VAL A 187 20.54 4.51 1.11
N THR A 188 21.58 5.23 1.56
CA THR A 188 22.24 5.01 2.85
C THR A 188 21.48 5.66 4.01
N GLY A 189 21.18 4.88 5.05
CA GLY A 189 20.23 5.22 6.13
C GLY A 189 20.72 6.19 7.23
N GLY A 190 21.58 7.15 6.89
CA GLY A 190 22.21 8.07 7.87
C GLY A 190 21.48 9.40 8.13
N PHE A 191 20.46 9.75 7.35
CA PHE A 191 19.80 11.05 7.45
C PHE A 191 18.45 11.00 8.16
N SER A 192 18.06 12.12 8.77
CA SER A 192 16.76 12.30 9.40
C SER A 192 15.66 11.89 8.42
N LYS A 193 14.83 10.94 8.84
CA LYS A 193 13.84 10.21 8.05
C LYS A 193 12.73 11.08 7.42
N THR A 194 12.84 12.41 7.38
CA THR A 194 11.67 13.26 7.22
C THR A 194 11.42 13.79 5.81
N ASN A 195 12.38 13.80 4.87
CA ASN A 195 12.04 14.16 3.47
C ASN A 195 13.06 13.78 2.38
N LEU A 196 13.59 12.55 2.39
CA LEU A 196 14.54 12.11 1.35
C LEU A 196 13.94 12.17 -0.06
N TRP A 197 12.64 11.90 -0.19
CA TRP A 197 11.94 11.93 -1.47
C TRP A 197 11.80 13.34 -2.04
N GLY A 198 11.42 14.33 -1.22
CA GLY A 198 11.33 15.72 -1.66
C GLY A 198 12.68 16.32 -2.02
N MET A 199 13.74 15.98 -1.27
CA MET A 199 15.11 16.37 -1.62
C MET A 199 15.51 15.80 -2.99
N LEU A 200 15.29 14.50 -3.21
CA LEU A 200 15.58 13.86 -4.48
C LEU A 200 14.82 14.50 -5.65
N MET A 201 13.53 14.83 -5.47
CA MET A 201 12.75 15.51 -6.52
C MET A 201 13.36 16.86 -6.90
N ASN A 202 13.74 17.67 -5.90
CA ASN A 202 14.34 18.98 -6.13
C ASN A 202 15.69 18.85 -6.85
N ASP A 203 16.49 17.89 -6.43
CA ASP A 203 17.80 17.66 -7.03
C ASP A 203 17.70 17.05 -8.44
N CYS A 204 16.60 16.37 -8.76
CA CYS A 204 16.35 15.81 -10.09
C CYS A 204 15.70 16.79 -11.06
N LEU A 205 15.54 18.07 -10.73
CA LEU A 205 14.99 19.09 -11.65
C LEU A 205 15.64 19.07 -13.05
N PRO A 206 16.96 18.90 -13.21
CA PRO A 206 17.60 18.85 -14.54
C PRO A 206 17.22 17.62 -15.38
N ILE A 207 16.83 16.52 -14.72
CA ILE A 207 16.45 15.25 -15.37
C ILE A 207 14.97 14.93 -15.20
N MET A 208 14.17 15.92 -14.79
CA MET A 208 12.77 15.77 -14.39
C MET A 208 11.93 15.13 -15.50
N ASP A 209 12.18 15.49 -16.75
CA ASP A 209 11.44 14.99 -17.92
C ASP A 209 11.73 13.53 -18.27
N LEU A 210 12.86 12.99 -17.82
CA LEU A 210 13.25 11.60 -18.08
C LEU A 210 12.52 10.60 -17.15
N ILE A 211 12.08 11.07 -15.98
CA ILE A 211 11.49 10.24 -14.92
C ILE A 211 9.98 10.44 -14.88
N ASP A 212 9.23 9.36 -14.79
CA ASP A 212 7.79 9.41 -14.52
C ASP A 212 7.54 9.52 -13.02
N TRP A 213 7.40 10.75 -12.53
CA TRP A 213 7.12 11.02 -11.12
C TRP A 213 5.71 10.64 -10.66
N THR A 214 4.79 10.38 -11.59
CA THR A 214 3.44 9.91 -11.24
C THR A 214 3.44 8.44 -10.83
N ARG A 215 4.40 7.67 -11.35
CA ARG A 215 4.56 6.24 -11.08
C ARG A 215 5.74 5.93 -10.16
N SER A 216 6.75 6.79 -10.13
CA SER A 216 7.93 6.62 -9.29
C SER A 216 7.61 6.87 -7.83
N HIS A 217 8.23 6.11 -6.93
CA HIS A 217 7.92 6.20 -5.52
C HIS A 217 9.05 5.69 -4.60
N PRO A 218 9.08 6.11 -3.33
CA PRO A 218 9.92 5.46 -2.33
C PRO A 218 9.40 4.05 -2.01
N ASP A 219 10.30 3.14 -1.67
CA ASP A 219 9.91 1.75 -1.34
C ASP A 219 9.49 1.60 0.14
N ASP A 220 9.96 2.51 1.00
CA ASP A 220 9.56 2.55 2.41
C ASP A 220 8.16 3.13 2.54
N ILE A 221 7.27 2.39 3.20
CA ILE A 221 5.86 2.78 3.36
C ILE A 221 5.69 4.13 4.08
N ASN A 222 6.54 4.44 5.06
CA ASN A 222 6.42 5.70 5.79
C ASN A 222 6.81 6.87 4.90
N GLN A 223 7.91 6.74 4.15
CA GLN A 223 8.31 7.73 3.14
C GLN A 223 7.23 7.88 2.06
N PHE A 224 6.61 6.78 1.64
CA PHE A 224 5.53 6.81 0.66
C PHE A 224 4.31 7.57 1.19
N CYS A 225 3.86 7.29 2.42
CA CYS A 225 2.74 7.99 3.04
C CYS A 225 3.03 9.49 3.21
N LEU A 226 4.26 9.86 3.55
CA LEU A 226 4.67 11.27 3.64
C LEU A 226 4.64 11.97 2.27
N ALA A 227 5.00 11.27 1.20
CA ALA A 227 5.06 11.83 -0.15
C ALA A 227 3.69 11.89 -0.85
N CYS A 228 2.88 10.84 -0.72
CA CYS A 228 1.68 10.62 -1.54
C CYS A 228 0.38 10.56 -0.72
N GLY A 229 0.46 10.68 0.61
CA GLY A 229 -0.67 10.58 1.53
C GLY A 229 -0.98 9.16 2.00
N ILE A 230 -1.75 9.08 3.09
CA ILE A 230 -2.06 7.81 3.79
C ILE A 230 -2.91 6.86 2.95
N ASP A 231 -3.88 7.36 2.19
CA ASP A 231 -4.75 6.55 1.33
C ASP A 231 -3.97 5.83 0.23
N SER A 232 -3.06 6.58 -0.41
CA SER A 232 -2.16 6.04 -1.43
C SER A 232 -1.22 4.99 -0.81
N GLY A 233 -0.71 5.27 0.40
CA GLY A 233 0.10 4.34 1.17
C GLY A 233 -0.62 3.03 1.51
N SER A 234 -1.87 3.10 1.96
CA SER A 234 -2.69 1.91 2.25
C SER A 234 -2.86 1.03 1.01
N LYS A 235 -3.18 1.64 -0.15
CA LYS A 235 -3.28 0.92 -1.43
C LYS A 235 -1.95 0.33 -1.88
N PHE A 236 -0.85 1.07 -1.71
CA PHE A 236 0.51 0.59 -2.03
C PHE A 236 0.87 -0.63 -1.18
N PHE A 237 0.66 -0.56 0.13
CA PHE A 237 0.85 -1.69 1.03
C PHE A 237 -0.01 -2.89 0.65
N LEU A 238 -1.30 -2.67 0.36
CA LEU A 238 -2.21 -3.73 -0.04
C LEU A 238 -1.75 -4.47 -1.30
N ASN A 239 -1.26 -3.74 -2.31
CA ASN A 239 -0.73 -4.35 -3.53
C ASN A 239 0.54 -5.16 -3.27
N ASN A 240 1.45 -4.66 -2.43
CA ASN A 240 2.64 -5.39 -2.03
C ASN A 240 2.29 -6.64 -1.23
N LEU A 241 1.32 -6.55 -0.32
CA LEU A 241 0.82 -7.67 0.47
C LEU A 241 0.19 -8.75 -0.42
N LYS A 242 -0.65 -8.36 -1.38
CA LYS A 242 -1.22 -9.28 -2.38
C LYS A 242 -0.14 -10.00 -3.17
N SER A 243 0.89 -9.27 -3.62
CA SER A 243 2.02 -9.87 -4.33
C SER A 243 2.80 -10.84 -3.46
N ALA A 244 3.11 -10.48 -2.21
CA ALA A 244 3.83 -11.36 -1.30
C ALA A 244 3.04 -12.64 -1.00
N ILE A 245 1.71 -12.54 -0.86
CA ILE A 245 0.84 -13.70 -0.65
C ILE A 245 0.77 -14.58 -1.89
N SER A 246 0.67 -14.01 -3.09
CA SER A 246 0.71 -14.81 -4.32
C SER A 246 2.01 -15.60 -4.45
N ASP A 247 3.14 -15.02 -4.02
CA ASP A 247 4.43 -15.70 -4.05
C ASP A 247 4.49 -16.89 -3.08
N THR A 248 3.67 -16.89 -2.01
CA THR A 248 3.53 -18.06 -1.11
C THR A 248 2.63 -19.17 -1.66
N GLY A 249 1.91 -18.92 -2.77
CA GLY A 249 0.96 -19.86 -3.36
C GLY A 249 -0.34 -20.05 -2.57
N LYS A 250 -0.55 -19.29 -1.48
CA LYS A 250 -1.77 -19.35 -0.67
C LYS A 250 -2.81 -18.35 -1.15
N THR A 251 -4.08 -18.74 -1.13
CA THR A 251 -5.20 -17.84 -1.43
C THR A 251 -5.80 -17.30 -0.14
N ILE A 252 -5.69 -15.99 0.08
CA ILE A 252 -6.35 -15.29 1.18
C ILE A 252 -7.45 -14.39 0.58
N LEU A 253 -8.64 -14.41 1.18
CA LEU A 253 -9.74 -13.55 0.74
C LEU A 253 -9.35 -12.07 0.82
N ASN A 254 -9.69 -11.30 -0.20
CA ASN A 254 -9.34 -9.87 -0.31
C ASN A 254 -9.82 -9.07 0.90
N VAL A 255 -10.95 -9.43 1.51
CA VAL A 255 -11.51 -8.71 2.68
C VAL A 255 -10.53 -8.70 3.87
N HIS A 256 -9.78 -9.78 4.09
CA HIS A 256 -8.81 -9.84 5.18
C HIS A 256 -7.60 -8.94 4.91
N LEU A 257 -7.20 -8.81 3.65
CA LEU A 257 -6.06 -7.96 3.27
C LEU A 257 -6.41 -6.47 3.41
N HIS A 258 -7.63 -6.09 3.01
CA HIS A 258 -8.12 -4.73 3.23
C HIS A 258 -8.22 -4.44 4.72
N LEU A 259 -8.78 -5.37 5.52
CA LEU A 259 -8.87 -5.20 6.96
C LEU A 259 -7.50 -4.95 7.60
N VAL A 260 -6.46 -5.68 7.19
CA VAL A 260 -5.09 -5.44 7.68
C VAL A 260 -4.55 -4.09 7.23
N ALA A 261 -4.76 -3.70 5.97
CA ALA A 261 -4.31 -2.40 5.46
C ALA A 261 -4.98 -1.23 6.20
N ASP A 262 -6.31 -1.27 6.34
CA ASP A 262 -7.10 -0.29 7.10
C ASP A 262 -6.63 -0.24 8.55
N CYS A 263 -6.34 -1.40 9.13
CA CYS A 263 -5.83 -1.50 10.49
C CYS A 263 -4.51 -0.75 10.71
N LEU A 264 -3.64 -0.74 9.71
CA LEU A 264 -2.35 -0.09 9.77
C LEU A 264 -2.45 1.41 9.47
N SER A 265 -3.49 1.86 8.75
CA SER A 265 -3.61 3.24 8.25
C SER A 265 -4.68 4.10 8.94
N VAL A 266 -5.60 3.51 9.72
CA VAL A 266 -6.78 4.21 10.28
C VAL A 266 -6.45 5.43 11.13
N THR A 267 -5.27 5.48 11.75
CA THR A 267 -4.85 6.59 12.61
C THR A 267 -4.38 7.83 11.84
N GLY A 268 -4.38 7.79 10.51
CA GLY A 268 -3.77 8.81 9.64
C GLY A 268 -2.25 8.66 9.47
N GLU A 269 -1.63 7.81 10.29
CA GLU A 269 -0.24 7.37 10.19
C GLU A 269 -0.18 5.87 9.95
N PHE A 270 0.80 5.41 9.16
CA PHE A 270 0.99 3.97 8.93
C PHE A 270 1.81 3.34 10.07
N VAL A 271 1.12 2.76 11.05
CA VAL A 271 1.77 2.23 12.27
C VAL A 271 1.62 0.71 12.33
N GLY A 272 2.74 0.01 12.55
CA GLY A 272 2.75 -1.45 12.68
C GLY A 272 1.86 -1.98 13.81
N LEU A 273 1.47 -3.25 13.70
CA LEU A 273 0.67 -3.99 14.70
C LEU A 273 1.51 -4.32 15.94
N ASN A 274 1.86 -3.30 16.72
CA ASN A 274 2.62 -3.40 17.96
C ASN A 274 1.95 -2.55 19.05
N SER A 275 2.52 -2.53 20.26
CA SER A 275 1.90 -1.89 21.42
C SER A 275 1.74 -0.38 21.28
N LYS A 276 2.59 0.26 20.46
CA LYS A 276 2.46 1.67 20.08
C LYS A 276 1.31 1.87 19.11
N GLY A 277 1.21 1.05 18.07
CA GLY A 277 0.12 1.12 17.08
C GLY A 277 -1.24 0.86 17.72
N LEU A 278 -1.34 -0.15 18.58
CA LEU A 278 -2.56 -0.46 19.30
C LEU A 278 -3.05 0.72 20.15
N ARG A 279 -2.12 1.34 20.91
CA ARG A 279 -2.42 2.52 21.73
C ARG A 279 -2.90 3.70 20.88
N LEU A 280 -2.25 4.00 19.76
CA LEU A 280 -2.66 5.09 18.87
C LEU A 280 -4.07 4.86 18.30
N ARG A 281 -4.41 3.60 17.98
CA ARG A 281 -5.74 3.24 17.49
C ARG A 281 -6.82 3.40 18.55
N GLN A 282 -6.52 3.01 19.80
CA GLN A 282 -7.40 3.25 20.93
C GLN A 282 -7.63 4.75 21.14
N GLU A 283 -6.57 5.55 21.09
CA GLU A 283 -6.63 7.01 21.19
C GLU A 283 -7.50 7.61 20.07
N HIS A 284 -7.31 7.17 18.82
CA HIS A 284 -8.12 7.62 17.67
C HIS A 284 -9.59 7.17 17.76
N ALA A 285 -9.87 5.99 18.30
CA ALA A 285 -11.22 5.48 18.51
C ALA A 285 -11.89 6.04 19.77
N PHE A 286 -11.21 6.91 20.53
CA PHE A 286 -11.67 7.41 21.83
C PHE A 286 -12.03 6.28 22.82
N VAL A 287 -11.32 5.15 22.74
CA VAL A 287 -11.52 3.99 23.61
C VAL A 287 -10.40 3.93 24.64
N THR A 288 -10.75 3.99 25.93
CA THR A 288 -9.82 3.74 27.02
C THR A 288 -9.97 2.31 27.52
N SER A 289 -8.92 1.49 27.37
CA SER A 289 -8.84 0.15 27.97
C SER A 289 -7.40 -0.11 28.46
N PRO A 290 -7.03 0.46 29.63
CA PRO A 290 -5.76 0.20 30.30
C PRO A 290 -5.45 -1.29 30.54
N PHE A 291 -6.47 -2.11 30.84
CA PHE A 291 -6.32 -3.54 31.11
C PHE A 291 -5.88 -4.30 29.86
N MET A 292 -6.56 -4.11 28.73
CA MET A 292 -6.14 -4.71 27.46
C MET A 292 -4.72 -4.28 27.09
N GLN A 293 -4.41 -2.98 27.25
CA GLN A 293 -3.08 -2.45 26.96
C GLN A 293 -2.01 -3.09 27.86
N ALA A 294 -2.32 -3.34 29.13
CA ALA A 294 -1.47 -4.05 30.06
C ALA A 294 -1.22 -5.51 29.61
N CYS A 295 -2.26 -6.22 29.18
CA CYS A 295 -2.15 -7.60 28.66
C CYS A 295 -1.29 -7.69 27.39
N PHE A 296 -1.33 -6.69 26.51
CA PHE A 296 -0.56 -6.69 25.27
C PHE A 296 0.86 -6.13 25.40
N SER A 297 1.15 -5.39 26.48
CA SER A 297 2.44 -4.73 26.69
C SER A 297 3.05 -5.07 28.06
N ASN A 298 3.65 -4.10 28.75
CA ASN A 298 4.16 -4.31 30.11
C ASN A 298 3.05 -3.98 31.11
N PRO A 299 2.53 -4.96 31.88
CA PRO A 299 1.39 -4.72 32.76
C PRO A 299 1.67 -3.68 33.85
N SER A 300 2.80 -3.79 34.56
CA SER A 300 3.12 -2.93 35.70
C SER A 300 3.29 -1.47 35.26
N ALA A 301 4.03 -1.23 34.18
CA ALA A 301 4.22 0.12 33.64
C ALA A 301 2.90 0.72 33.13
N SER A 302 2.04 -0.10 32.52
CA SER A 302 0.75 0.35 31.99
C SER A 302 -0.22 0.76 33.09
N PHE A 303 -0.34 -0.06 34.15
CA PHE A 303 -1.20 0.27 35.29
C PHE A 303 -0.70 1.49 36.06
N VAL A 304 0.61 1.61 36.31
CA VAL A 304 1.18 2.81 36.97
C VAL A 304 0.90 4.07 36.15
N LYS A 305 1.04 4.00 34.81
CA LYS A 305 0.76 5.13 33.92
C LYS A 305 -0.72 5.49 33.91
N ALA A 306 -1.62 4.51 33.89
CA ALA A 306 -3.06 4.72 33.95
C ALA A 306 -3.48 5.34 35.29
N ALA A 307 -2.97 4.81 36.41
CA ALA A 307 -3.23 5.33 37.76
C ALA A 307 -2.76 6.77 37.93
N LYS A 308 -1.54 7.10 37.45
CA LYS A 308 -1.03 8.49 37.46
C LYS A 308 -1.90 9.47 36.69
N LYS A 309 -2.60 8.99 35.66
CA LYS A 309 -3.50 9.81 34.83
C LYS A 309 -4.95 9.76 35.30
N GLY A 310 -5.28 8.97 36.32
CA GLY A 310 -6.66 8.77 36.79
C GLY A 310 -7.58 8.16 35.74
N VAL A 311 -7.06 7.31 34.84
CA VAL A 311 -7.85 6.69 33.76
C VAL A 311 -8.69 5.53 34.32
N SER A 312 -9.99 5.56 34.04
CA SER A 312 -10.92 4.45 34.33
C SER A 312 -10.94 3.44 33.17
N ASP A 313 -11.21 2.17 33.48
CA ASP A 313 -11.39 1.11 32.49
C ASP A 313 -12.83 0.58 32.57
N ASP A 314 -13.56 0.66 31.45
CA ASP A 314 -14.96 0.22 31.38
C ASP A 314 -15.09 -1.30 31.17
N LEU A 315 -13.97 -2.01 31.01
CA LEU A 315 -13.88 -3.46 30.77
C LEU A 315 -14.75 -3.92 29.59
N GLN A 316 -14.81 -3.08 28.55
CA GLN A 316 -15.59 -3.31 27.32
C GLN A 316 -14.78 -4.02 26.23
N GLY A 317 -13.48 -4.27 26.44
CA GLY A 317 -12.68 -5.12 25.57
C GLY A 317 -13.03 -6.59 25.74
N THR A 318 -12.73 -7.39 24.72
CA THR A 318 -13.00 -8.84 24.74
C THR A 318 -12.13 -9.55 25.78
N ILE A 319 -10.84 -9.24 25.81
CA ILE A 319 -9.91 -9.78 26.83
C ILE A 319 -10.27 -9.28 28.24
N ASP A 320 -10.72 -8.04 28.36
CA ASP A 320 -11.15 -7.44 29.62
C ASP A 320 -12.37 -8.20 30.15
N ALA A 321 -13.44 -8.28 29.35
CA ALA A 321 -14.68 -8.95 29.72
C ALA A 321 -14.43 -10.41 30.14
N LEU A 322 -13.66 -11.17 29.35
CA LEU A 322 -13.32 -12.56 29.67
C LEU A 322 -12.56 -12.68 31.00
N SER A 323 -11.58 -11.81 31.24
CA SER A 323 -10.76 -11.85 32.46
C SER A 323 -11.56 -11.57 33.72
N TRP A 324 -12.67 -10.83 33.59
CA TRP A 324 -13.57 -10.48 34.69
C TRP A 324 -14.86 -11.33 34.72
N GLY A 325 -14.92 -12.44 33.96
CA GLY A 325 -16.07 -13.34 33.93
C GLY A 325 -17.33 -12.74 33.32
N ARG A 326 -17.20 -11.69 32.50
CA ARG A 326 -18.30 -11.07 31.75
C ARG A 326 -18.38 -11.66 30.34
N VAL A 327 -19.59 -11.63 29.76
CA VAL A 327 -19.80 -12.01 28.36
C VAL A 327 -19.24 -10.91 27.44
N PRO A 328 -18.29 -11.21 26.54
CA PRO A 328 -17.78 -10.22 25.59
C PRO A 328 -18.84 -9.76 24.60
N ARG A 329 -18.74 -8.50 24.17
CA ARG A 329 -19.66 -7.88 23.21
C ARG A 329 -19.42 -8.30 21.75
N ILE A 330 -19.31 -9.60 21.49
CA ILE A 330 -19.10 -10.16 20.15
C ILE A 330 -20.02 -11.36 19.89
N GLY A 331 -20.40 -11.58 18.63
CA GLY A 331 -21.23 -12.72 18.23
C GLY A 331 -22.55 -12.78 19.02
N THR A 332 -22.78 -13.87 19.75
CA THR A 332 -23.98 -14.09 20.57
C THR A 332 -24.11 -13.15 21.76
N GLY A 333 -23.03 -12.49 22.17
CA GLY A 333 -23.01 -11.50 23.25
C GLY A 333 -22.98 -10.06 22.76
N ALA A 334 -23.21 -9.79 21.46
CA ALA A 334 -23.19 -8.44 20.88
C ALA A 334 -24.25 -7.52 21.51
N GLN A 335 -24.36 -6.26 21.05
CA GLN A 335 -25.29 -5.26 21.59
C GLN A 335 -26.77 -5.55 21.26
N PHE A 336 -27.25 -6.70 21.69
CA PHE A 336 -28.65 -7.06 21.73
C PHE A 336 -28.90 -7.85 23.02
N ASP A 337 -30.03 -7.57 23.65
CA ASP A 337 -30.51 -8.34 24.78
C ASP A 337 -31.65 -9.24 24.31
N ILE A 338 -31.64 -10.49 24.76
CA ILE A 338 -32.74 -11.41 24.53
C ILE A 338 -33.76 -11.15 25.63
N LEU A 339 -34.81 -10.42 25.29
CA LEU A 339 -35.92 -10.15 26.20
C LEU A 339 -37.03 -11.16 25.94
N TYR A 340 -37.49 -11.81 27.01
CA TYR A 340 -38.68 -12.63 26.93
C TYR A 340 -39.92 -11.75 26.77
N SER A 341 -40.66 -11.94 25.67
CA SER A 341 -41.93 -11.23 25.46
C SER A 341 -43.01 -11.88 26.32
N MET A 342 -43.40 -11.23 27.42
CA MET A 342 -44.54 -11.67 28.26
C MET A 342 -45.91 -11.47 27.58
N LYS A 343 -46.03 -11.74 26.28
CA LYS A 343 -47.36 -11.92 25.71
C LYS A 343 -47.89 -13.25 26.25
N ASP A 344 -49.09 -13.21 26.85
CA ASP A 344 -49.82 -14.32 27.45
C ASP A 344 -50.25 -15.39 26.42
N GLU A 345 -49.32 -15.90 25.61
CA GLU A 345 -49.47 -17.21 25.01
C GLU A 345 -49.20 -18.22 26.12
N ARG A 346 -50.29 -18.76 26.69
CA ARG A 346 -50.27 -19.87 27.63
C ARG A 346 -49.18 -20.83 27.19
N ILE A 347 -48.16 -21.02 28.02
CA ILE A 347 -47.11 -22.00 27.78
C ILE A 347 -47.83 -23.32 27.53
N THR A 348 -47.89 -23.74 26.27
CA THR A 348 -48.37 -25.07 25.88
C THR A 348 -47.55 -26.06 26.69
N GLU A 349 -48.20 -27.08 27.25
CA GLU A 349 -47.68 -28.04 28.23
C GLU A 349 -46.16 -28.27 28.18
N PRO A 350 -45.47 -28.38 29.32
CA PRO A 350 -44.01 -28.49 29.37
C PRO A 350 -43.53 -29.60 28.44
N VAL A 351 -42.91 -29.21 27.33
CA VAL A 351 -42.39 -30.16 26.34
C VAL A 351 -41.02 -30.62 26.82
N ASP A 352 -40.86 -31.94 26.96
CA ASP A 352 -39.59 -32.56 27.30
C ASP A 352 -38.51 -32.20 26.26
N VAL A 353 -37.44 -31.56 26.73
CA VAL A 353 -36.32 -31.05 25.93
C VAL A 353 -35.69 -32.18 25.11
N TYR A 354 -35.61 -33.40 25.63
CA TYR A 354 -35.05 -34.54 24.89
C TYR A 354 -36.01 -35.07 23.83
N LYS A 355 -37.32 -34.93 24.02
CA LYS A 355 -38.33 -35.20 22.98
C LYS A 355 -38.28 -34.15 21.87
N LEU A 356 -38.06 -32.88 22.23
CA LEU A 356 -38.00 -31.78 21.26
C LEU A 356 -36.70 -31.85 20.45
N LEU A 357 -35.55 -32.11 21.10
CA LEU A 357 -34.27 -32.35 20.43
C LEU A 357 -34.26 -33.69 19.66
N GLY A 358 -34.91 -34.73 20.17
CA GLY A 358 -35.08 -36.01 19.47
C GLY A 358 -35.99 -35.91 18.24
N ASN A 359 -36.94 -34.98 18.23
CA ASN A 359 -37.76 -34.66 17.07
C ASN A 359 -37.00 -33.80 16.02
N ILE A 360 -35.89 -33.16 16.39
CA ILE A 360 -35.01 -32.48 15.41
C ILE A 360 -34.28 -33.52 14.53
N ASP A 361 -34.08 -34.75 15.02
CA ASP A 361 -33.51 -35.87 14.25
C ASP A 361 -34.56 -36.72 13.50
N GLY A 362 -35.86 -36.35 13.57
CA GLY A 362 -36.96 -37.14 12.99
C GLY A 362 -38.06 -36.37 12.28
N SER A 363 -38.03 -35.03 12.27
CA SER A 363 -38.85 -34.26 11.34
C SER A 363 -38.34 -34.55 9.94
N GLN A 364 -39.19 -35.17 9.14
CA GLN A 364 -39.05 -35.17 7.69
C GLN A 364 -38.55 -33.80 7.26
N LYS A 365 -37.33 -33.80 6.73
CA LYS A 365 -36.98 -32.97 5.59
C LYS A 365 -38.12 -33.08 4.58
N GLN A 366 -39.14 -32.24 4.74
CA GLN A 366 -39.53 -31.43 3.61
C GLN A 366 -38.43 -30.35 3.54
N ASP A 367 -37.18 -30.66 3.16
CA ASP A 367 -36.85 -30.87 1.76
C ASP A 367 -38.13 -30.99 0.90
N VAL A 368 -38.87 -29.88 0.79
CA VAL A 368 -39.22 -29.48 -0.56
C VAL A 368 -37.84 -29.32 -1.18
N GLU A 369 -37.37 -30.41 -1.77
CA GLU A 369 -36.37 -30.38 -2.80
C GLU A 369 -36.95 -29.34 -3.76
N PHE A 370 -36.48 -28.10 -3.60
CA PHE A 370 -36.53 -27.18 -4.70
C PHE A 370 -35.65 -27.91 -5.71
N GLU A 371 -36.28 -28.63 -6.62
CA GLU A 371 -35.69 -28.90 -7.90
C GLU A 371 -35.49 -27.52 -8.54
N VAL A 372 -34.45 -26.81 -8.07
CA VAL A 372 -33.62 -26.01 -8.95
C VAL A 372 -33.33 -26.97 -10.10
N PRO A 373 -33.71 -26.65 -11.34
CA PRO A 373 -33.44 -27.51 -12.48
C PRO A 373 -32.02 -28.04 -12.38
N LYS A 374 -31.89 -29.35 -12.13
CA LYS A 374 -30.61 -30.02 -11.99
C LYS A 374 -29.80 -29.70 -13.24
N ALA A 375 -28.66 -29.04 -13.03
CA ALA A 375 -27.67 -28.68 -14.03
C ALA A 375 -28.06 -27.63 -15.10
N CYS A 376 -28.32 -26.38 -14.69
CA CYS A 376 -27.96 -25.27 -15.58
C CYS A 376 -26.47 -24.97 -15.42
N ASN A 377 -25.65 -25.35 -16.41
CA ASN A 377 -24.31 -24.81 -16.56
C ASN A 377 -24.42 -23.28 -16.77
N PHE A 378 -24.39 -22.49 -15.68
CA PHE A 378 -24.53 -21.03 -15.68
C PHE A 378 -23.31 -20.29 -16.27
N LYS A 379 -22.79 -20.74 -17.42
CA LYS A 379 -21.60 -20.18 -18.07
C LYS A 379 -21.90 -19.42 -19.36
N SER A 380 -23.18 -19.23 -19.72
CA SER A 380 -23.54 -18.52 -20.95
C SER A 380 -24.19 -17.18 -20.67
N GLU A 381 -23.66 -16.13 -21.29
CA GLU A 381 -24.24 -14.79 -21.27
C GLU A 381 -25.70 -14.75 -21.78
N LYS A 382 -26.07 -15.72 -22.63
CA LYS A 382 -27.43 -15.86 -23.17
C LYS A 382 -28.49 -16.03 -22.08
N TYR A 383 -28.11 -16.61 -20.94
CA TYR A 383 -29.01 -16.80 -19.80
C TYR A 383 -29.40 -15.49 -19.12
N VAL A 384 -28.46 -14.54 -19.02
CA VAL A 384 -28.76 -13.24 -18.41
C VAL A 384 -29.66 -12.42 -19.34
N SER A 385 -29.47 -12.51 -20.66
CA SER A 385 -30.43 -11.90 -21.61
C SER A 385 -31.80 -12.55 -21.53
N GLU A 386 -31.91 -13.88 -21.43
CA GLU A 386 -33.20 -14.57 -21.27
C GLU A 386 -33.91 -14.18 -19.96
N LEU A 387 -33.16 -14.02 -18.86
CA LEU A 387 -33.70 -13.54 -17.58
C LEU A 387 -34.09 -12.06 -17.63
N MET A 388 -33.37 -11.25 -18.41
CA MET A 388 -33.72 -9.86 -18.70
C MET A 388 -34.97 -9.75 -19.58
N ASP A 389 -35.13 -10.63 -20.57
CA ASP A 389 -36.26 -10.62 -21.49
C ASP A 389 -37.54 -11.15 -20.82
N ALA A 390 -37.41 -12.24 -20.03
CA ALA A 390 -38.53 -12.85 -19.31
C ALA A 390 -39.14 -11.92 -18.25
N LEU A 391 -38.30 -11.12 -17.58
CA LEU A 391 -38.76 -10.22 -16.51
C LEU A 391 -38.88 -8.76 -16.95
N GLY A 392 -38.08 -8.33 -17.94
CA GLY A 392 -37.99 -6.95 -18.42
C GLY A 392 -39.09 -6.56 -19.41
N ASP A 393 -39.42 -7.41 -20.40
CA ASP A 393 -40.25 -6.97 -21.54
C ASP A 393 -41.74 -7.37 -21.46
N SER A 394 -42.18 -8.10 -20.43
CA SER A 394 -43.62 -8.42 -20.30
C SER A 394 -44.20 -8.59 -18.89
N ALA A 395 -43.42 -8.99 -17.88
CA ALA A 395 -43.97 -9.28 -16.55
C ALA A 395 -43.85 -8.14 -15.52
N PHE A 396 -42.75 -7.36 -15.49
CA PHE A 396 -42.53 -6.35 -14.44
C PHE A 396 -43.09 -4.96 -14.78
N GLU A 397 -42.94 -4.51 -16.03
CA GLU A 397 -43.36 -3.16 -16.43
C GLU A 397 -44.84 -3.06 -16.81
N ARG A 398 -45.45 -4.14 -17.32
CA ARG A 398 -46.86 -4.15 -17.78
C ARG A 398 -47.86 -4.71 -16.76
N SER A 399 -47.41 -5.43 -15.73
CA SER A 399 -48.31 -5.99 -14.72
C SER A 399 -48.87 -4.92 -13.78
N PRO A 400 -50.17 -4.95 -13.46
CA PRO A 400 -50.76 -4.05 -12.48
C PRO A 400 -50.22 -4.34 -11.07
N ILE A 401 -50.28 -3.33 -10.22
CA ILE A 401 -49.79 -3.41 -8.84
C ILE A 401 -50.69 -4.35 -8.03
N GLY A 402 -50.07 -5.22 -7.25
CA GLY A 402 -50.74 -6.31 -6.54
C GLY A 402 -50.91 -7.58 -7.37
N HIS A 403 -50.50 -7.60 -8.65
CA HIS A 403 -50.54 -8.80 -9.47
C HIS A 403 -49.63 -9.89 -8.90
N ARG A 404 -50.22 -11.06 -8.66
CA ARG A 404 -49.52 -12.27 -8.21
C ARG A 404 -48.87 -12.95 -9.41
N LEU A 405 -47.56 -13.18 -9.32
CA LEU A 405 -46.85 -13.95 -10.33
C LEU A 405 -47.22 -15.43 -10.22
N SER A 406 -47.39 -16.08 -11.37
CA SER A 406 -47.69 -17.51 -11.47
C SER A 406 -46.90 -18.17 -12.59
N GLY A 407 -46.75 -19.49 -12.53
CA GLY A 407 -46.08 -20.26 -13.59
C GLY A 407 -44.66 -19.79 -13.90
N ALA A 408 -44.41 -19.47 -15.18
CA ALA A 408 -43.09 -19.07 -15.69
C ALA A 408 -42.57 -17.77 -15.07
N ASP A 409 -43.45 -16.81 -14.76
CA ASP A 409 -43.06 -15.53 -14.17
C ASP A 409 -42.63 -15.70 -12.72
N TRP A 410 -43.30 -16.59 -11.98
CA TRP A 410 -42.90 -16.94 -10.61
C TRP A 410 -41.53 -17.63 -10.61
N ASN A 411 -41.32 -18.59 -11.52
CA ASN A 411 -40.03 -19.29 -11.66
C ASN A 411 -38.90 -18.31 -12.01
N SER A 412 -39.15 -17.39 -12.94
CA SER A 412 -38.18 -16.38 -13.36
C SER A 412 -37.85 -15.42 -12.22
N ALA A 413 -38.85 -14.94 -11.48
CA ALA A 413 -38.65 -14.05 -10.33
C ALA A 413 -37.89 -14.76 -9.19
N MET A 414 -38.17 -16.04 -8.95
CA MET A 414 -37.45 -16.84 -7.96
C MET A 414 -35.99 -17.06 -8.37
N MET A 415 -35.75 -17.38 -9.63
CA MET A 415 -34.40 -17.51 -10.18
C MET A 415 -33.63 -16.18 -10.15
N ALA A 416 -34.30 -15.05 -10.37
CA ALA A 416 -33.69 -13.74 -10.18
C ALA A 416 -33.32 -13.51 -8.71
N LEU A 417 -34.24 -13.79 -7.77
CA LEU A 417 -34.02 -13.63 -6.34
C LEU A 417 -32.81 -14.43 -5.82
N TYR A 418 -32.51 -15.57 -6.43
CA TYR A 418 -31.32 -16.36 -6.12
C TYR A 418 -30.01 -15.56 -6.25
N PHE A 419 -29.94 -14.65 -7.24
CA PHE A 419 -28.77 -13.79 -7.46
C PHE A 419 -28.81 -12.49 -6.64
N HIS A 420 -29.80 -12.29 -5.78
CA HIS A 420 -29.86 -11.09 -4.95
C HIS A 420 -28.73 -11.07 -3.90
N PRO A 421 -28.04 -9.93 -3.66
CA PRO A 421 -26.93 -9.86 -2.70
C PRO A 421 -27.30 -10.27 -1.27
N ARG A 422 -28.58 -10.10 -0.89
CA ARG A 422 -29.15 -10.49 0.41
C ARG A 422 -30.15 -11.64 0.29
N ARG A 423 -29.93 -12.61 -0.62
CA ARG A 423 -30.91 -13.66 -0.92
C ARG A 423 -31.41 -14.40 0.34
N ASP A 424 -30.49 -14.79 1.23
CA ASP A 424 -30.80 -15.67 2.36
C ASP A 424 -31.70 -14.94 3.35
N GLU A 425 -31.41 -13.65 3.57
CA GLU A 425 -32.27 -12.77 4.37
C GLU A 425 -33.61 -12.53 3.70
N LYS A 426 -33.65 -12.28 2.37
CA LYS A 426 -34.90 -11.99 1.65
C LYS A 426 -35.83 -13.21 1.62
N VAL A 427 -35.31 -14.40 1.38
CA VAL A 427 -36.07 -15.67 1.38
C VAL A 427 -36.50 -16.06 2.80
N GLY A 428 -35.61 -15.93 3.80
CA GLY A 428 -35.93 -16.19 5.20
C GLY A 428 -36.51 -17.59 5.43
N SER A 429 -37.71 -17.64 6.00
CA SER A 429 -38.49 -18.85 6.32
C SER A 429 -39.01 -19.63 5.10
N GLY A 430 -38.87 -19.08 3.88
CA GLY A 430 -39.28 -19.70 2.63
C GLY A 430 -40.28 -18.85 1.86
N ALA A 431 -40.32 -19.04 0.54
CA ALA A 431 -41.16 -18.24 -0.36
C ALA A 431 -42.54 -18.86 -0.55
N GLN A 432 -43.61 -18.10 -0.28
CA GLN A 432 -45.00 -18.53 -0.49
C GLN A 432 -45.62 -17.88 -1.73
N GLU A 433 -45.36 -16.59 -1.95
CA GLU A 433 -45.98 -15.82 -3.03
C GLU A 433 -45.12 -14.61 -3.42
N ILE A 434 -45.06 -14.26 -4.72
CA ILE A 434 -44.41 -13.03 -5.20
C ILE A 434 -45.45 -12.16 -5.92
N LYS A 435 -45.49 -10.87 -5.57
CA LYS A 435 -46.35 -9.85 -6.21
C LYS A 435 -45.55 -8.68 -6.73
N VAL A 436 -46.09 -7.96 -7.71
CA VAL A 436 -45.55 -6.65 -8.12
C VAL A 436 -46.10 -5.57 -7.20
N GLY A 437 -45.22 -4.75 -6.62
CA GLY A 437 -45.57 -3.72 -5.64
C GLY A 437 -44.72 -2.46 -5.76
N TYR A 438 -44.94 -1.52 -4.85
CA TYR A 438 -44.04 -0.39 -4.65
C TYR A 438 -43.11 -0.66 -3.48
N HIS A 439 -41.89 -0.12 -3.57
CA HIS A 439 -40.93 -0.17 -2.48
C HIS A 439 -41.50 0.57 -1.26
N PRO A 440 -41.46 -0.02 -0.04
CA PRO A 440 -42.08 0.56 1.16
C PRO A 440 -41.61 1.98 1.46
N GLU A 441 -40.33 2.27 1.20
CA GLU A 441 -39.71 3.57 1.45
C GLU A 441 -39.61 4.46 0.20
N HIS A 442 -39.77 3.89 -1.00
CA HIS A 442 -39.60 4.61 -2.28
C HIS A 442 -40.88 4.42 -3.11
N LYS A 443 -41.90 5.22 -2.76
CA LYS A 443 -43.29 5.05 -3.24
C LYS A 443 -43.49 5.13 -4.77
N ASN A 444 -42.47 5.58 -5.51
CA ASN A 444 -42.49 5.65 -6.98
C ASN A 444 -41.64 4.57 -7.67
N SER A 445 -40.97 3.70 -6.92
CA SER A 445 -40.12 2.64 -7.47
C SER A 445 -40.85 1.30 -7.38
N ARG A 446 -41.18 0.71 -8.54
CA ARG A 446 -41.73 -0.65 -8.59
C ARG A 446 -40.69 -1.66 -8.12
N CYS A 447 -41.13 -2.71 -7.43
CA CYS A 447 -40.31 -3.83 -6.99
C CYS A 447 -41.16 -5.10 -6.85
N PHE A 448 -40.53 -6.22 -6.52
CA PHE A 448 -41.25 -7.42 -6.13
C PHE A 448 -41.47 -7.46 -4.62
N LEU A 449 -42.61 -7.97 -4.18
CA LEU A 449 -42.95 -8.23 -2.79
C LEU A 449 -43.08 -9.73 -2.61
N LEU A 450 -42.22 -10.30 -1.78
CA LEU A 450 -42.23 -11.70 -1.40
C LEU A 450 -43.01 -11.88 -0.11
N ALA A 451 -44.11 -12.62 -0.15
CA ALA A 451 -44.74 -13.16 1.06
C ALA A 451 -44.07 -14.49 1.43
N ARG A 452 -43.64 -14.59 2.68
CA ARG A 452 -42.98 -15.76 3.24
C ARG A 452 -43.96 -16.74 3.87
N THR A 453 -43.49 -17.95 4.12
CA THR A 453 -44.25 -19.01 4.80
C THR A 453 -44.67 -18.64 6.22
N ASP A 454 -43.93 -17.76 6.90
CA ASP A 454 -44.28 -17.18 8.21
C ASP A 454 -45.28 -16.00 8.14
N GLY A 455 -45.74 -15.64 6.94
CA GLY A 455 -46.67 -14.54 6.70
C GLY A 455 -46.02 -13.15 6.60
N THR A 456 -44.70 -13.02 6.77
CA THR A 456 -44.01 -11.73 6.58
C THR A 456 -43.88 -11.36 5.10
N ILE A 457 -43.94 -10.06 4.80
CA ILE A 457 -43.82 -9.54 3.43
C ILE A 457 -42.56 -8.69 3.31
N VAL A 458 -41.69 -9.03 2.36
CA VAL A 458 -40.40 -8.37 2.16
C VAL A 458 -40.21 -8.01 0.69
N ASP A 459 -39.74 -6.79 0.43
CA ASP A 459 -39.45 -6.33 -0.93
C ASP A 459 -38.12 -6.86 -1.45
N PHE A 460 -37.99 -7.02 -2.77
CA PHE A 460 -36.68 -7.17 -3.41
C PHE A 460 -36.65 -6.50 -4.78
N SER A 461 -35.49 -5.99 -5.15
CA SER A 461 -35.30 -5.24 -6.38
C SER A 461 -34.81 -6.14 -7.51
N TYR A 462 -35.54 -6.10 -8.62
CA TYR A 462 -35.18 -6.77 -9.86
C TYR A 462 -33.77 -6.38 -10.34
N HIS A 463 -33.44 -5.08 -10.37
CA HIS A 463 -32.13 -4.63 -10.84
C HIS A 463 -30.98 -5.15 -9.95
N LYS A 464 -31.20 -5.28 -8.63
CA LYS A 464 -30.19 -5.86 -7.72
C LYS A 464 -29.93 -7.33 -8.03
N CYS A 465 -30.98 -8.09 -8.36
CA CYS A 465 -30.87 -9.47 -8.81
C CYS A 465 -30.08 -9.60 -10.12
N ILE A 466 -30.38 -8.76 -11.11
CA ILE A 466 -29.69 -8.74 -12.40
C ILE A 466 -28.21 -8.39 -12.26
N ILE A 467 -27.89 -7.39 -11.43
CA ILE A 467 -26.49 -7.02 -11.14
C ILE A 467 -25.75 -8.21 -10.52
N GLY A 468 -26.37 -8.90 -9.54
CA GLY A 468 -25.77 -10.09 -8.94
C GLY A 468 -25.54 -11.22 -9.95
N ALA A 469 -26.47 -11.43 -10.89
CA ALA A 469 -26.31 -12.41 -11.96
C ALA A 469 -25.16 -12.04 -12.90
N LEU A 470 -25.05 -10.76 -13.30
CA LEU A 470 -23.95 -10.26 -14.11
C LEU A 470 -22.59 -10.35 -13.40
N GLU A 471 -22.54 -10.09 -12.09
CA GLU A 471 -21.30 -10.24 -11.30
C GLU A 471 -20.76 -11.68 -11.30
N VAL A 472 -21.64 -12.68 -11.45
CA VAL A 472 -21.26 -14.10 -11.50
C VAL A 472 -20.97 -14.58 -12.93
N ILE A 473 -21.77 -14.15 -13.91
CA ILE A 473 -21.77 -14.73 -15.27
C ILE A 473 -20.96 -13.89 -16.26
N ALA A 474 -21.04 -12.56 -16.18
CA ALA A 474 -20.39 -11.63 -17.14
C ALA A 474 -19.94 -10.32 -16.45
N PRO A 475 -18.88 -10.36 -15.61
CA PRO A 475 -18.46 -9.24 -14.77
C PRO A 475 -18.18 -7.95 -15.55
N ASP A 476 -17.68 -8.07 -16.78
CA ASP A 476 -17.30 -6.94 -17.63
C ASP A 476 -18.49 -6.07 -18.06
N LYS A 477 -19.71 -6.62 -18.03
CA LYS A 477 -20.94 -5.90 -18.42
C LYS A 477 -21.63 -5.18 -17.26
N VAL A 478 -21.23 -5.44 -16.01
CA VAL A 478 -21.86 -4.87 -14.80
C VAL A 478 -21.84 -3.34 -14.82
N GLN A 479 -20.72 -2.73 -15.20
CA GLN A 479 -20.58 -1.27 -15.23
C GLN A 479 -21.45 -0.63 -16.33
N SER A 480 -21.58 -1.29 -17.48
CA SER A 480 -22.46 -0.85 -18.57
C SER A 480 -23.93 -0.93 -18.20
N TYR A 481 -24.35 -1.97 -17.47
CA TYR A 481 -25.72 -2.10 -16.98
C TYR A 481 -26.04 -1.06 -15.90
N LYS A 482 -25.13 -0.86 -14.93
CA LYS A 482 -25.28 0.16 -13.87
C LYS A 482 -25.38 1.57 -14.45
N SER A 483 -24.59 1.90 -15.47
CA SER A 483 -24.64 3.22 -16.10
C SER A 483 -25.94 3.47 -16.87
N LYS A 484 -26.49 2.46 -17.58
CA LYS A 484 -27.79 2.55 -18.24
C LYS A 484 -28.95 2.73 -17.25
N TRP A 485 -28.97 1.94 -16.18
CA TRP A 485 -29.99 2.06 -15.13
C TRP A 485 -29.95 3.43 -14.42
N SER A 486 -28.74 3.97 -14.20
CA SER A 486 -28.55 5.27 -13.56
C SER A 486 -29.09 6.45 -14.40
N GLN A 487 -29.26 6.29 -15.71
CA GLN A 487 -29.80 7.33 -16.60
C GLN A 487 -31.33 7.39 -16.59
N SER A 488 -32.02 6.38 -16.03
CA SER A 488 -33.48 6.26 -16.05
C SER A 488 -34.18 6.61 -14.73
N GLY A 489 -33.46 6.99 -13.67
CA GLY A 489 -34.10 7.48 -12.43
C GLY A 489 -33.17 7.60 -11.21
N ASP A 490 -33.18 8.80 -10.61
CA ASP A 490 -32.63 9.25 -9.32
C ASP A 490 -31.26 8.71 -8.83
N LEU A 491 -30.26 9.61 -8.91
CA LEU A 491 -28.89 9.50 -8.38
C LEU A 491 -28.77 9.09 -6.89
N LEU A 492 -29.85 9.24 -6.10
CA LEU A 492 -29.90 8.89 -4.67
C LEU A 492 -29.92 7.36 -4.42
N ILE A 493 -30.44 6.56 -5.37
CA ILE A 493 -30.56 5.10 -5.19
C ILE A 493 -29.19 4.42 -5.30
N ASN A 494 -28.26 4.97 -6.10
CA ASN A 494 -26.91 4.43 -6.25
C ASN A 494 -26.03 4.60 -5.00
N PHE A 495 -26.17 5.73 -4.29
CA PHE A 495 -25.46 5.94 -3.01
C PHE A 495 -25.99 5.00 -1.94
N ARG A 496 -27.31 4.79 -1.88
CA ARG A 496 -27.93 3.84 -0.95
C ARG A 496 -27.61 2.39 -1.29
N PHE A 497 -27.43 2.04 -2.57
CA PHE A 497 -27.01 0.71 -3.00
C PHE A 497 -25.56 0.36 -2.60
N LEU A 498 -24.64 1.34 -2.63
CA LEU A 498 -23.29 1.17 -2.08
C LEU A 498 -23.29 1.08 -0.54
N LEU A 499 -24.22 1.78 0.12
CA LEU A 499 -24.45 1.69 1.56
C LEU A 499 -25.16 0.40 2.00
N GLU A 500 -26.11 -0.15 1.24
CA GLU A 500 -26.81 -1.39 1.57
C GLU A 500 -25.98 -2.65 1.34
N ARG A 501 -24.98 -2.59 0.44
CA ARG A 501 -23.90 -3.59 0.39
C ARG A 501 -22.99 -3.50 1.63
N SER A 502 -23.07 -2.38 2.35
CA SER A 502 -22.32 -2.05 3.57
C SER A 502 -23.26 -1.95 4.77
N ASN A 503 -24.14 -2.93 4.99
CA ASN A 503 -25.03 -3.10 6.16
C ASN A 503 -25.92 -1.88 6.53
N PRO A 504 -27.27 -1.97 6.43
CA PRO A 504 -28.15 -0.85 6.78
C PRO A 504 -28.28 -0.57 8.30
N ASP A 505 -27.71 -1.41 9.16
CA ASP A 505 -27.69 -1.20 10.62
C ASP A 505 -26.35 -0.69 11.17
N LEU A 506 -25.39 -0.35 10.30
CA LEU A 506 -24.11 0.20 10.76
C LEU A 506 -24.16 1.73 10.82
N SER A 507 -24.57 2.27 11.98
CA SER A 507 -24.15 3.62 12.36
C SER A 507 -22.62 3.70 12.36
N LEU A 508 -22.04 4.89 12.16
CA LEU A 508 -20.59 5.13 12.23
C LEU A 508 -19.92 4.56 13.51
N THR A 509 -20.70 4.31 14.56
CA THR A 509 -20.29 3.66 15.81
C THR A 509 -20.12 2.14 15.72
N ALA A 510 -20.81 1.43 14.82
CA ALA A 510 -20.69 -0.02 14.66
C ALA A 510 -19.51 -0.43 13.75
N LEU A 511 -19.05 0.48 12.88
CA LEU A 511 -17.78 0.30 12.16
C LEU A 511 -16.58 0.34 13.13
N ALA A 512 -16.70 1.04 14.27
CA ALA A 512 -15.72 0.97 15.36
C ALA A 512 -15.79 -0.33 16.18
N MET A 513 -16.87 -1.12 16.08
CA MET A 513 -17.05 -2.37 16.84
C MET A 513 -16.56 -3.63 16.10
N LEU A 514 -16.55 -3.63 14.77
CA LEU A 514 -15.95 -4.73 13.97
C LEU A 514 -14.41 -4.77 14.04
N PHE A 515 -13.78 -3.77 14.67
CA PHE A 515 -12.31 -3.66 14.81
C PHE A 515 -11.69 -4.40 16.01
N LYS A 516 -12.44 -5.21 16.78
CA LYS A 516 -11.90 -5.77 18.03
C LYS A 516 -11.23 -7.16 17.94
N ASP A 517 -11.60 -8.11 17.07
CA ASP A 517 -11.28 -9.53 17.40
C ASP A 517 -10.84 -10.52 16.30
N HIS A 518 -10.19 -10.10 15.20
CA HIS A 518 -9.60 -11.09 14.25
C HIS A 518 -8.07 -11.17 14.21
N ILE A 519 -7.35 -10.52 15.13
CA ILE A 519 -5.88 -10.62 15.21
C ILE A 519 -5.42 -11.90 15.94
N VAL A 520 -6.24 -12.51 16.80
CA VAL A 520 -5.82 -13.69 17.58
C VAL A 520 -5.79 -14.98 16.73
N CYS A 521 -6.69 -15.14 15.75
CA CYS A 521 -6.69 -16.34 14.90
C CYS A 521 -5.58 -16.35 13.84
N ILE A 522 -5.06 -15.19 13.41
CA ILE A 522 -3.99 -15.12 12.39
C ILE A 522 -2.61 -15.35 13.03
N LEU A 523 -2.42 -15.02 14.31
CA LEU A 523 -1.15 -15.24 15.02
C LEU A 523 -0.91 -16.71 15.45
N LEU A 524 -1.96 -17.55 15.50
CA LEU A 524 -1.81 -18.98 15.77
C LEU A 524 -1.48 -19.82 14.52
N LEU A 525 -1.63 -19.26 13.32
CA LEU A 525 -1.27 -19.92 12.04
C LEU A 525 0.16 -19.61 11.56
N LEU A 526 0.93 -18.84 12.32
CA LEU A 526 2.31 -18.45 12.01
C LEU A 526 3.34 -18.91 13.07
N LYS A 527 3.08 -20.04 13.74
CA LYS A 527 4.09 -20.81 14.48
C LYS A 527 4.36 -22.13 13.81
#